data_AF-A0A8S3HZC7-F1
#
_entry.id   AF-A0A8S3HZC7-F1
#
_cell.length_a   1.000
_cell.length_b   1.000
_cell.length_c   1.000
_cell.angle_alpha   90.00
_cell.angle_beta   90.00
_cell.angle_gamma   90.00
#
_symmetry.space_group_name_H-M   'P 1'
#
loop_
_entity.id
_entity.type
_entity.pdbx_description
1 polymer ?
#
loop_
_entity_poly.entity_id
_entity_poly.type
_entity_poly.pdbx_seq_one_letter_code
_entity_poly.pdbx_strand_id
1 'polypeptide(L)'
;TWQAAASQVFFSLGLSFGSLMAYSASNKFNNNFFRQMCIVVSCDCFTGVFAGFAVFATIGYLSTELKESVSKYADASGPGLAFITYPEAIAHMPASSFFSILFFLMLLALGLGSQFALTDVPITSILELFPRFKSKRELAVIITCVVSFLISLPFTCPGGIYLFELLNQYAANISMVVVGFFEVYVIAYVYG
;
A
#
# COMPACT_ATOMS: atom_id res chain seq x y z
N THR A 1 12.87 -2.17 -17.64
CA THR A 1 12.53 -3.47 -17.01
C THR A 1 13.13 -3.62 -15.61
N TRP A 2 14.45 -3.58 -15.44
CA TRP A 2 15.08 -3.73 -14.11
C TRP A 2 14.74 -2.62 -13.09
N GLN A 3 14.74 -1.36 -13.51
CA GLN A 3 14.34 -0.24 -12.64
C GLN A 3 12.91 -0.40 -12.11
N ALA A 4 11.97 -0.76 -12.99
CA ALA A 4 10.57 -0.99 -12.61
C ALA A 4 10.42 -2.17 -11.64
N ALA A 5 11.18 -3.26 -11.86
CA ALA A 5 11.19 -4.41 -10.94
C ALA A 5 11.72 -4.01 -9.55
N ALA A 6 12.81 -3.24 -9.50
CA ALA A 6 13.37 -2.75 -8.24
C ALA A 6 12.40 -1.83 -7.49
N SER A 7 11.79 -0.87 -8.18
CA SER A 7 10.77 0.01 -7.60
C SER A 7 9.56 -0.78 -7.09
N GLN A 8 9.08 -1.77 -7.86
CA GLN A 8 7.95 -2.60 -7.45
C GLN A 8 8.25 -3.35 -6.15
N VAL A 9 9.42 -3.99 -6.04
CA VAL A 9 9.81 -4.70 -4.80
C VAL A 9 9.95 -3.72 -3.63
N PHE A 10 10.56 -2.55 -3.85
CA PHE A 10 10.78 -1.54 -2.82
C PHE A 10 9.45 -1.04 -2.22
N PHE A 11 8.50 -0.68 -3.08
CA PHE A 11 7.19 -0.18 -2.64
C PHE A 11 6.24 -1.29 -2.16
N SER A 12 6.31 -2.51 -2.73
CA SER A 12 5.49 -3.66 -2.29
C SER A 12 5.80 -4.02 -0.83
N LEU A 13 7.09 -4.12 -0.48
CA LEU A 13 7.52 -4.41 0.88
C LEU A 13 7.36 -3.24 1.85
N GLY A 14 7.04 -2.04 1.36
CA GLY A 14 6.95 -0.84 2.19
C GLY A 14 8.28 -0.49 2.86
N LEU A 15 9.38 -0.58 2.12
CA LEU A 15 10.71 -0.19 2.63
C LEU A 15 10.77 1.33 2.89
N SER A 16 11.42 1.72 3.98
CA SER A 16 11.66 3.11 4.38
C SER A 16 10.42 3.93 4.76
N PHE A 17 9.24 3.30 4.94
CA PHE A 17 8.04 3.96 5.47
C PHE A 17 8.04 4.11 7.00
N GLY A 18 9.04 3.52 7.68
CA GLY A 18 9.13 3.50 9.14
C GLY A 18 8.16 2.54 9.84
N SER A 19 7.14 2.03 9.15
CA SER A 19 6.16 1.08 9.70
C SER A 19 6.81 -0.23 10.14
N LEU A 20 7.70 -0.79 9.33
CA LEU A 20 8.48 -1.98 9.69
C LEU A 20 9.39 -1.73 10.89
N MET A 21 9.98 -0.53 11.01
CA MET A 21 10.79 -0.16 12.17
C MET A 21 9.94 -0.09 13.44
N ALA A 22 8.78 0.59 13.38
CA ALA A 22 7.84 0.69 14.50
C ALA A 22 7.36 -0.69 14.97
N TYR A 23 7.04 -1.59 14.03
CA TYR A 23 6.66 -2.97 14.36
C TYR A 23 7.82 -3.78 14.94
N SER A 24 9.02 -3.63 14.38
CA SER A 24 10.20 -4.32 14.88
C SER A 24 10.62 -3.85 16.28
N ALA A 25 10.38 -2.58 16.64
CA ALA A 25 10.68 -2.03 17.96
C ALA A 25 9.84 -2.68 19.07
N SER A 26 8.68 -3.23 18.72
CA SER A 26 7.80 -3.96 19.65
C SER A 26 8.13 -5.46 19.78
N ASN A 27 9.07 -5.97 18.98
CA ASN A 27 9.48 -7.38 19.07
C ASN A 27 10.31 -7.67 20.33
N LYS A 28 10.27 -8.92 20.79
CA LYS A 28 11.19 -9.41 21.83
C LYS A 28 12.64 -9.33 21.33
N PHE A 29 13.58 -8.98 22.19
CA PHE A 29 14.99 -8.81 21.83
C PHE A 29 15.62 -10.06 21.19
N ASN A 30 15.32 -11.25 21.70
CA ASN A 30 15.85 -12.52 21.17
C ASN A 30 14.90 -13.19 20.15
N ASN A 31 14.08 -12.40 19.45
CA ASN A 31 13.19 -12.92 18.42
C ASN A 31 13.98 -13.28 17.14
N ASN A 32 13.60 -14.37 16.49
CA ASN A 32 14.23 -14.77 15.22
C ASN A 32 13.70 -13.90 14.07
N PHE A 33 14.26 -12.70 13.96
CA PHE A 33 13.90 -11.71 12.95
C PHE A 33 14.14 -12.21 11.52
N PHE A 34 15.23 -12.95 11.29
CA PHE A 34 15.56 -13.48 9.97
C PHE A 34 14.46 -14.41 9.44
N ARG A 35 13.96 -15.32 10.27
CA ARG A 35 12.85 -16.21 9.90
C ARG A 35 11.58 -15.42 9.57
N GLN A 36 11.25 -14.40 10.37
CA GLN A 36 10.07 -13.56 10.12
C GLN A 36 10.20 -12.79 8.80
N MET A 37 11.37 -12.18 8.55
CA MET A 37 11.67 -11.49 7.31
C MET A 37 11.49 -12.41 6.09
N CYS A 38 12.05 -13.63 6.12
CA CYS A 38 11.91 -14.58 5.02
C CYS A 38 10.45 -14.95 4.76
N ILE A 39 9.64 -15.15 5.81
CA ILE A 39 8.21 -15.46 5.68
C ILE A 39 7.48 -14.27 5.04
N VAL A 40 7.67 -13.06 5.54
CA VAL A 40 7.00 -11.85 5.03
C VAL A 40 7.31 -11.63 3.55
N VAL A 41 8.60 -11.66 3.18
CA VAL A 41 9.03 -11.48 1.78
C VAL A 41 8.48 -12.59 0.88
N SER A 42 8.47 -13.84 1.35
CA SER A 42 7.93 -14.95 0.56
C SER A 42 6.42 -14.83 0.36
N CYS A 43 5.68 -14.43 1.40
CA CYS A 43 4.24 -14.21 1.34
C CYS A 43 3.89 -13.02 0.44
N ASP A 44 4.65 -11.92 0.48
CA ASP A 44 4.47 -10.77 -0.41
C ASP A 44 4.64 -11.16 -1.88
N CYS A 45 5.75 -11.83 -2.22
CA CYS A 45 5.99 -12.35 -3.56
C CYS A 45 4.88 -13.31 -4.03
N PHE A 46 4.48 -14.26 -3.18
CA PHE A 46 3.42 -15.22 -3.51
C PHE A 46 2.08 -14.52 -3.76
N THR A 47 1.72 -13.57 -2.90
CA THR A 47 0.48 -12.78 -3.04
C THR A 47 0.51 -11.97 -4.32
N GLY A 48 1.64 -11.35 -4.66
CA GLY A 48 1.81 -10.61 -5.92
C GLY A 48 1.62 -11.49 -7.17
N VAL A 49 2.21 -12.70 -7.17
CA VAL A 49 2.03 -13.67 -8.27
C VAL A 49 0.58 -14.15 -8.36
N PHE A 50 -0.03 -14.51 -7.22
CA PHE A 50 -1.42 -14.96 -7.17
C PHE A 50 -2.40 -13.88 -7.63
N ALA A 51 -2.22 -12.65 -7.17
CA ALA A 51 -3.00 -11.49 -7.62
C ALA A 51 -2.82 -11.26 -9.12
N GLY A 52 -1.60 -11.39 -9.66
CA GLY A 52 -1.34 -11.32 -11.09
C GLY A 52 -2.17 -12.34 -11.88
N PHE A 53 -2.20 -13.60 -11.46
CA PHE A 53 -3.04 -14.62 -12.10
C PHE A 53 -4.53 -14.25 -12.06
N ALA A 54 -5.03 -13.78 -10.91
CA ALA A 54 -6.42 -13.36 -10.78
C ALA A 54 -6.76 -12.19 -11.73
N VAL A 55 -5.92 -11.16 -11.78
CA VAL A 55 -6.07 -9.99 -12.68
C VAL A 55 -6.13 -10.43 -14.14
N PHE A 56 -5.12 -11.17 -14.62
CA PHE A 56 -5.08 -11.56 -16.02
C PHE A 56 -6.18 -12.55 -16.40
N ALA A 57 -6.61 -13.42 -15.49
CA ALA A 57 -7.76 -14.31 -15.72
C ALA A 57 -9.07 -13.51 -15.86
N THR A 58 -9.32 -12.53 -14.99
CA THR A 58 -10.52 -11.68 -15.07
C THR A 58 -10.54 -10.83 -16.34
N ILE A 59 -9.41 -10.21 -16.71
CA ILE A 59 -9.31 -9.44 -17.95
C ILE A 59 -9.50 -10.34 -19.18
N GLY A 60 -8.91 -11.55 -19.18
CA GLY A 60 -9.07 -12.50 -20.27
C GLY A 60 -10.52 -12.97 -20.44
N TYR A 61 -11.24 -13.19 -19.34
CA TYR A 61 -12.67 -13.46 -19.35
C TYR A 61 -13.45 -12.28 -19.97
N LEU A 62 -13.22 -11.06 -19.50
CA LEU A 62 -13.90 -9.86 -20.03
C LEU A 62 -13.64 -9.65 -21.53
N SER A 63 -12.39 -9.83 -21.96
CA SER A 63 -12.00 -9.75 -23.38
C SER A 63 -12.73 -10.77 -24.24
N THR A 64 -12.95 -11.99 -23.74
CA THR A 64 -13.69 -13.04 -24.44
C THR A 64 -15.18 -12.73 -24.53
N GLU A 65 -15.76 -12.21 -23.45
CA GLU A 65 -17.19 -11.87 -23.37
C GLU A 65 -17.54 -10.70 -24.29
N LEU A 66 -16.72 -9.64 -24.29
CA LEU A 66 -16.93 -8.43 -25.08
C LEU A 66 -16.34 -8.50 -26.50
N LYS A 67 -15.60 -9.57 -26.84
CA LYS A 67 -14.90 -9.75 -28.12
C LYS A 67 -13.94 -8.61 -28.46
N GLU A 68 -13.32 -8.04 -27.43
CA GLU A 68 -12.34 -6.96 -27.55
C GLU A 68 -10.93 -7.45 -27.20
N SER A 69 -9.89 -6.76 -27.66
CA SER A 69 -8.51 -7.14 -27.33
C SER A 69 -8.21 -6.97 -25.84
N VAL A 70 -7.51 -7.94 -25.25
CA VAL A 70 -6.97 -7.90 -23.88
C VAL A 70 -6.18 -6.62 -23.61
N SER A 71 -5.45 -6.11 -24.61
CA SER A 71 -4.61 -4.91 -24.47
C SER A 71 -5.41 -3.68 -24.02
N LYS A 72 -6.65 -3.52 -24.50
CA LYS A 72 -7.52 -2.37 -24.17
C LYS A 72 -7.75 -2.24 -22.66
N TYR A 73 -7.80 -3.37 -21.96
CA TYR A 73 -8.06 -3.44 -20.53
C TYR A 73 -6.79 -3.63 -19.70
N ALA A 74 -5.75 -4.22 -20.28
CA ALA A 74 -4.44 -4.40 -19.63
C ALA A 74 -3.66 -3.08 -19.50
N ASP A 75 -3.92 -2.11 -20.36
CA ASP A 75 -3.29 -0.77 -20.30
C ASP A 75 -3.85 0.09 -19.14
N ALA A 76 -5.03 -0.28 -18.59
CA ALA A 76 -5.54 0.35 -17.38
C ALA A 76 -4.68 -0.07 -16.19
N SER A 77 -3.90 0.86 -15.65
CA SER A 77 -3.08 0.66 -14.45
C SER A 77 -3.63 1.45 -13.27
N GLY A 78 -3.22 1.07 -12.05
CA GLY A 78 -3.59 1.79 -10.83
C GLY A 78 -5.11 1.76 -10.55
N PRO A 79 -5.71 2.87 -10.08
CA PRO A 79 -7.12 2.92 -9.68
C PRO A 79 -8.09 2.56 -10.81
N GLY A 80 -7.75 2.86 -12.07
CA GLY A 80 -8.62 2.56 -13.21
C GLY A 80 -8.87 1.06 -13.37
N LEU A 81 -7.86 0.23 -13.12
CA LEU A 81 -8.01 -1.23 -13.17
C LEU A 81 -9.05 -1.71 -12.14
N ALA A 82 -8.88 -1.29 -10.88
CA ALA A 82 -9.71 -1.73 -9.77
C ALA A 82 -11.14 -1.15 -9.80
N PHE A 83 -11.33 0.07 -10.29
CA PHE A 83 -12.62 0.77 -10.20
C PHE A 83 -13.35 0.92 -11.53
N ILE A 84 -12.76 0.51 -12.66
CA ILE A 84 -13.41 0.54 -13.98
C ILE A 84 -13.43 -0.88 -14.57
N THR A 85 -12.26 -1.46 -14.83
CA THR A 85 -12.16 -2.76 -15.52
C THR A 85 -12.74 -3.92 -14.69
N TYR A 86 -12.46 -3.97 -13.39
CA TYR A 86 -12.96 -5.04 -12.52
C TYR A 86 -14.48 -5.01 -12.32
N PRO A 87 -15.11 -3.86 -12.00
CA PRO A 87 -16.57 -3.77 -11.92
C PRO A 87 -17.25 -4.13 -13.24
N GLU A 88 -16.68 -3.72 -14.38
CA GLU A 88 -17.17 -4.11 -15.70
C GLU A 88 -17.12 -5.64 -15.88
N ALA A 89 -15.99 -6.28 -15.57
CA ALA A 89 -15.87 -7.74 -15.64
C ALA A 89 -16.88 -8.47 -14.74
N ILE A 90 -17.07 -7.98 -13.51
CA ILE A 90 -17.99 -8.57 -12.54
C ILE A 90 -19.46 -8.40 -12.98
N ALA A 91 -19.80 -7.30 -13.66
CA ALA A 91 -21.16 -7.05 -14.16
C ALA A 91 -21.63 -8.12 -15.15
N HIS A 92 -20.70 -8.72 -15.91
CA HIS A 92 -20.98 -9.80 -16.86
C HIS A 92 -21.02 -11.20 -16.22
N MET A 93 -20.59 -11.36 -14.96
CA MET A 93 -20.62 -12.65 -14.28
C MET A 93 -22.01 -13.00 -13.74
N PRO A 94 -22.38 -14.30 -13.72
CA PRO A 94 -23.56 -14.74 -12.98
C PRO A 94 -23.38 -14.43 -11.49
N ALA A 95 -24.42 -13.89 -10.83
CA ALA A 95 -24.36 -13.40 -9.44
C ALA A 95 -23.38 -12.22 -9.20
N SER A 96 -23.30 -11.28 -10.15
CA SER A 96 -22.49 -10.06 -10.11
C SER A 96 -22.52 -9.30 -8.77
N SER A 97 -23.69 -9.20 -8.11
CA SER A 97 -23.82 -8.54 -6.79
C SER A 97 -22.98 -9.21 -5.70
N PHE A 98 -22.91 -10.55 -5.69
CA PHE A 98 -22.14 -11.30 -4.70
C PHE A 98 -20.63 -11.07 -4.88
N PHE A 99 -20.15 -11.19 -6.12
CA PHE A 99 -18.73 -10.98 -6.42
C PHE A 99 -18.29 -9.52 -6.24
N SER A 100 -19.16 -8.56 -6.53
CA SER A 100 -18.90 -7.13 -6.27
C SER A 100 -18.63 -6.87 -4.79
N ILE A 101 -19.47 -7.42 -3.91
CA ILE A 101 -19.31 -7.26 -2.45
C ILE A 101 -17.97 -7.85 -2.00
N LEU A 102 -17.64 -9.06 -2.42
CA LEU A 102 -16.38 -9.70 -2.06
C LEU A 102 -15.15 -8.92 -2.56
N PHE A 103 -15.19 -8.43 -3.81
CA PHE A 103 -14.10 -7.67 -4.40
C PHE A 103 -13.86 -6.34 -3.68
N PHE A 104 -14.91 -5.56 -3.43
CA PHE A 104 -14.76 -4.29 -2.71
C PHE A 104 -14.42 -4.48 -1.23
N LEU A 105 -14.90 -5.55 -0.59
CA LEU A 105 -14.49 -5.90 0.77
C LEU A 105 -13.01 -6.29 0.82
N MET A 106 -12.52 -7.04 -0.18
CA MET A 106 -11.09 -7.33 -0.33
C MET A 106 -10.27 -6.04 -0.50
N LEU A 107 -10.67 -5.15 -1.41
CA LEU A 107 -9.99 -3.85 -1.60
C LEU A 107 -9.97 -3.02 -0.31
N LEU A 108 -11.08 -2.98 0.42
CA LEU A 108 -11.18 -2.29 1.70
C LEU A 108 -10.24 -2.91 2.74
N ALA A 109 -10.21 -4.24 2.86
CA ALA A 109 -9.33 -4.94 3.79
C ALA A 109 -7.84 -4.71 3.47
N LEU A 110 -7.47 -4.74 2.19
CA LEU A 110 -6.12 -4.42 1.72
C LEU A 110 -5.73 -2.99 2.09
N GLY A 111 -6.60 -2.01 1.81
CA GLY A 111 -6.36 -0.61 2.16
C GLY A 111 -6.23 -0.39 3.67
N LEU A 112 -7.16 -0.95 4.46
CA LEU A 112 -7.17 -0.79 5.93
C LEU A 112 -5.93 -1.41 6.57
N GLY A 113 -5.49 -2.58 6.13
CA GLY A 113 -4.29 -3.24 6.63
C GLY A 113 -3.06 -2.35 6.52
N SER A 114 -2.84 -1.74 5.35
CA SER A 114 -1.75 -0.80 5.11
C SER A 114 -1.91 0.50 5.90
N GLN A 115 -3.14 1.03 6.03
CA GLN A 115 -3.40 2.27 6.75
C GLN A 115 -3.11 2.15 8.25
N PHE A 116 -3.38 1.01 8.88
CA PHE A 116 -3.02 0.80 10.28
C PHE A 116 -1.50 0.85 10.51
N ALA A 117 -0.72 0.27 9.59
CA ALA A 117 0.73 0.29 9.66
C ALA A 117 1.31 1.69 9.47
N LEU A 118 0.81 2.44 8.49
CA LEU A 118 1.30 3.78 8.19
C LEU A 118 0.85 4.81 9.23
N THR A 119 -0.33 4.65 9.83
CA THR A 119 -0.82 5.57 10.87
C THR A 119 -0.07 5.40 12.19
N ASP A 120 0.42 4.19 12.50
CA ASP A 120 1.17 3.94 13.74
C ASP A 120 2.56 4.61 13.73
N VAL A 121 3.12 4.92 12.55
CA VAL A 121 4.41 5.61 12.40
C VAL A 121 4.39 7.02 13.04
N PRO A 122 3.57 7.98 12.58
CA PRO A 122 3.53 9.31 13.19
C PRO A 122 3.08 9.26 14.65
N ILE A 123 2.19 8.33 15.03
CA ILE A 123 1.79 8.15 16.43
C ILE A 123 3.01 7.79 17.28
N THR A 124 3.76 6.76 16.89
CA THR A 124 4.95 6.32 17.62
C THR A 124 6.01 7.42 17.66
N SER A 125 6.26 8.11 16.54
CA SER A 125 7.18 9.25 16.50
C SER A 125 6.79 10.37 17.47
N ILE A 126 5.50 10.73 17.57
CA ILE A 126 5.01 11.75 18.52
C ILE A 126 5.23 11.30 19.97
N LEU A 127 4.94 10.03 20.29
CA LEU A 127 5.08 9.50 21.65
C LEU A 127 6.54 9.36 22.08
N GLU A 128 7.45 9.11 21.14
CA GLU A 128 8.88 9.07 21.39
C GLU A 128 9.48 10.47 21.59
N LEU A 129 9.09 11.44 20.75
CA LEU A 129 9.60 12.82 20.82
C LEU A 129 9.09 13.58 22.05
N PHE A 130 7.87 13.29 22.50
CA PHE A 130 7.24 13.95 23.64
C PHE A 130 6.88 12.95 24.76
N PRO A 131 7.79 12.73 25.73
CA PRO A 131 7.57 11.78 26.83
C PRO A 131 6.30 12.04 27.65
N ARG A 132 5.84 13.30 27.69
CA ARG A 132 4.59 13.71 28.37
C ARG A 132 3.32 13.13 27.71
N PHE A 133 3.38 12.79 26.43
CA PHE A 133 2.26 12.21 25.68
C PHE A 133 2.24 10.68 25.73
N LYS A 134 3.30 10.01 26.26
CA LYS A 134 3.35 8.54 26.36
C LYS A 134 2.15 7.93 27.12
N SER A 135 1.67 8.60 28.17
CA SER A 135 0.48 8.16 28.92
C SER A 135 -0.85 8.48 28.24
N LYS A 136 -0.83 9.20 27.12
CA LYS A 136 -2.00 9.71 26.38
C LYS A 136 -2.00 9.24 24.92
N ARG A 137 -1.64 7.97 24.67
CA ARG A 137 -1.60 7.40 23.31
C ARG A 137 -2.92 7.59 22.55
N GLU A 138 -4.06 7.42 23.21
CA GLU A 138 -5.38 7.63 22.59
C GLU A 138 -5.56 9.06 22.05
N LEU A 139 -5.08 10.07 22.79
CA LEU A 139 -5.13 11.45 22.35
C LEU A 139 -4.23 11.66 21.13
N ALA A 140 -3.04 11.07 21.09
CA ALA A 140 -2.15 11.14 19.94
C ALA A 140 -2.77 10.49 18.69
N VAL A 141 -3.46 9.35 18.85
CA VAL A 141 -4.21 8.69 17.77
C VAL A 141 -5.29 9.63 17.22
N ILE A 142 -6.12 10.20 18.11
CA ILE A 142 -7.21 11.10 17.70
C ILE A 142 -6.66 12.32 16.96
N ILE A 143 -5.60 12.95 17.47
CA ILE A 143 -4.98 14.12 16.83
C ILE A 143 -4.46 13.75 15.43
N THR A 144 -3.70 12.66 15.31
CA THR A 144 -3.17 12.19 14.02
C THR A 144 -4.30 11.90 13.03
N CYS A 145 -5.35 11.18 13.45
CA CYS A 145 -6.49 10.87 12.58
C CYS A 145 -7.25 12.13 12.13
N VAL A 146 -7.49 13.10 13.03
CA VAL A 146 -8.18 14.35 12.70
C VAL A 146 -7.34 15.19 11.74
N VAL A 147 -6.03 15.32 11.97
CA VAL A 147 -5.12 16.05 11.09
C VAL A 147 -5.08 15.38 9.71
N SER A 148 -4.91 14.06 9.65
CA SER A 148 -4.92 13.30 8.39
C SER A 148 -6.26 13.44 7.64
N PHE A 149 -7.38 13.45 8.35
CA PHE A 149 -8.70 13.68 7.76
C PHE A 149 -8.80 15.06 7.11
N LEU A 150 -8.40 16.12 7.83
CA LEU A 150 -8.43 17.50 7.32
C LEU A 150 -7.52 17.68 6.09
N ILE A 151 -6.33 17.08 6.11
CA ILE A 151 -5.39 17.09 4.97
C ILE A 151 -5.95 16.31 3.77
N SER A 152 -6.76 15.28 4.02
CA SER A 152 -7.33 14.43 2.97
C SER A 152 -8.59 15.00 2.31
N LEU A 153 -9.25 16.00 2.90
CA LEU A 153 -10.47 16.61 2.35
C LEU A 153 -10.33 17.07 0.88
N PRO A 154 -9.23 17.72 0.44
CA PRO A 154 -9.05 18.13 -0.95
C PRO A 154 -9.10 16.96 -1.95
N PHE A 155 -8.72 15.75 -1.54
CA PHE A 155 -8.78 14.56 -2.42
C PHE A 155 -10.21 14.09 -2.71
N THR A 156 -11.19 14.52 -1.92
CA THR A 156 -12.61 14.15 -2.10
C THR A 156 -13.39 15.12 -3.00
N CYS A 157 -12.77 16.24 -3.39
CA CYS A 157 -13.37 17.20 -4.31
C CYS A 157 -13.42 16.65 -5.76
N PRO A 158 -14.24 17.20 -6.67
CA PRO A 158 -14.39 16.69 -8.05
C PRO A 158 -13.08 16.60 -8.86
N GLY A 159 -12.06 17.40 -8.52
CA GLY A 159 -10.71 17.34 -9.12
C GLY A 159 -9.66 16.63 -8.26
N GLY A 160 -10.07 16.01 -7.14
CA GLY A 160 -9.17 15.45 -6.14
C GLY A 160 -8.30 14.31 -6.66
N ILE A 161 -8.76 13.57 -7.67
CA ILE A 161 -7.99 12.51 -8.32
C ILE A 161 -6.69 13.03 -8.98
N TYR A 162 -6.71 14.25 -9.53
CA TYR A 162 -5.51 14.86 -10.12
C TYR A 162 -4.49 15.24 -9.04
N LEU A 163 -4.97 15.76 -7.91
CA LEU A 163 -4.11 16.07 -6.77
C LEU A 163 -3.54 14.79 -6.15
N PHE A 164 -4.36 13.74 -6.03
CA PHE A 164 -3.95 12.42 -5.58
C PHE A 164 -2.82 11.86 -6.47
N GLU A 165 -3.01 11.86 -7.79
CA GLU A 165 -2.02 11.31 -8.73
C GLU A 165 -0.72 12.12 -8.70
N LEU A 166 -0.82 13.45 -8.62
CA LEU A 166 0.34 14.33 -8.49
C LEU A 166 1.17 14.01 -7.24
N LEU A 167 0.52 13.87 -6.08
CA LEU A 167 1.22 13.53 -4.84
C LEU A 167 1.75 12.10 -4.86
N ASN A 168 1.01 11.15 -5.41
CA ASN A 168 1.45 9.77 -5.53
C ASN A 168 2.73 9.66 -6.38
N GLN A 169 2.78 10.38 -7.50
CA GLN A 169 3.91 10.32 -8.42
C GLN A 169 5.13 11.10 -7.91
N TYR A 170 4.94 12.28 -7.32
CA TYR A 170 6.05 13.17 -6.95
C TYR A 170 6.41 13.15 -5.47
N ALA A 171 5.41 13.12 -4.58
CA ALA A 171 5.68 13.15 -3.15
C ALA A 171 6.09 11.77 -2.64
N ALA A 172 5.33 10.71 -2.94
CA ALA A 172 5.60 9.39 -2.40
C ALA A 172 6.78 8.67 -3.09
N ASN A 173 6.82 8.62 -4.41
CA ASN A 173 7.83 7.81 -5.10
C ASN A 173 9.27 8.33 -4.93
N ILE A 174 9.50 9.63 -5.12
CA ILE A 174 10.86 10.18 -5.10
C ILE A 174 11.40 10.28 -3.67
N SER A 175 10.58 10.76 -2.73
CA SER A 175 11.04 10.97 -1.35
C SER A 175 11.46 9.66 -0.68
N MET A 176 10.70 8.59 -0.88
CA MET A 176 10.91 7.30 -0.22
C MET A 176 12.20 6.61 -0.67
N VAL A 177 12.54 6.69 -1.96
CA VAL A 177 13.80 6.14 -2.47
C VAL A 177 14.99 6.91 -1.92
N VAL A 178 14.88 8.23 -1.81
CA VAL A 178 15.93 9.08 -1.23
C VAL A 178 16.12 8.78 0.25
N VAL A 179 15.03 8.66 1.02
CA VAL A 179 15.07 8.27 2.44
C VAL A 179 15.73 6.90 2.60
N GLY A 180 15.32 5.90 1.81
CA GLY A 180 15.91 4.56 1.89
C GLY A 180 17.39 4.50 1.53
N PHE A 181 17.84 5.31 0.57
CA PHE A 181 19.26 5.44 0.27
C PHE A 181 20.05 5.96 1.48
N PHE A 182 19.54 7.02 2.14
CA PHE A 182 20.20 7.58 3.32
C PHE A 182 20.14 6.64 4.53
N GLU A 183 19.04 5.91 4.76
CA GLU A 183 18.94 4.89 5.81
C GLU A 183 20.04 3.85 5.68
N VAL A 184 20.19 3.26 4.48
CA VAL A 184 21.22 2.26 4.21
C VAL A 184 22.62 2.86 4.34
N TYR A 185 22.85 4.06 3.80
CA TYR A 185 24.13 4.75 3.87
C TYR A 185 24.57 5.02 5.32
N VAL A 186 23.66 5.55 6.14
CA VAL A 186 23.93 5.84 7.55
C VAL A 186 24.24 4.56 8.32
N ILE A 187 23.46 3.50 8.13
CA ILE A 187 23.70 2.23 8.82
C ILE A 187 25.04 1.61 8.39
N ALA A 188 25.29 1.50 7.09
CA ALA A 188 26.44 0.78 6.56
C ALA A 188 27.79 1.52 6.71
N TYR A 189 27.79 2.87 6.67
CA TYR A 189 29.03 3.65 6.61
C TYR A 189 29.24 4.62 7.78
N VAL A 190 28.18 5.07 8.46
CA VAL A 190 28.30 6.01 9.58
C VAL A 190 28.22 5.30 10.92
N TYR A 191 27.23 4.42 11.10
CA TYR A 191 27.05 3.65 12.32
C TYR A 191 28.07 2.49 12.41
N GLY A 192 28.23 1.75 11.31
CA GLY A 192 29.14 0.59 11.22
C GLY A 192 28.44 -0.73 11.55
#